data_AF-A0A497FHV8-F1
#
_entry.id   AF-A0A497FHV8-F1
#
_cell.length_a   1.000
_cell.length_b   1.000
_cell.length_c   1.000
_cell.angle_alpha   90.00
_cell.angle_beta   90.00
_cell.angle_gamma   90.00
#
_symmetry.space_group_name_H-M   'P 1'
#
loop_
_entity.id
_entity.type
_entity.pdbx_description
1 polymer ?
#
loop_
_entity_poly.entity_id
_entity_poly.type
_entity_poly.pdbx_seq_one_letter_code
_entity_poly.pdbx_strand_id
1 'polypeptide(L)' 'MLMNIKKISISLPEDLLKSLDDLAKEKKISRSKIIAEALEDYLGKHKTGKPEKYQWKTRKTKTLKTQTPRRVKRGIRKR' A
#
# COMPACT_ATOMS: atom_id res chain seq x y z
N MET A 1 -19.76 -9.63 14.67
CA MET A 1 -19.15 -9.88 13.35
C MET A 1 -18.38 -11.18 13.43
N LEU A 2 -18.77 -12.20 12.65
CA LEU A 2 -18.02 -13.46 12.55
C LEU A 2 -16.72 -13.18 11.79
N MET A 3 -15.61 -13.09 12.51
CA MET A 3 -14.28 -13.10 11.90
C MET A 3 -14.02 -14.54 11.44
N ASN A 4 -13.82 -14.76 10.14
CA ASN A 4 -13.44 -16.07 9.61
C ASN A 4 -12.05 -16.45 10.14
N ILE A 5 -12.00 -17.24 11.20
CA ILE A 5 -10.76 -17.74 11.80
C ILE A 5 -10.41 -19.08 11.16
N LYS A 6 -9.25 -19.15 10.50
CA LYS A 6 -8.66 -20.41 10.03
C LYS A 6 -7.63 -20.89 11.03
N LYS A 7 -7.73 -22.14 11.48
CA LYS A 7 -6.74 -22.79 12.34
C LYS A 7 -5.64 -23.42 11.48
N ILE A 8 -4.40 -23.23 11.89
CA ILE A 8 -3.21 -23.76 11.20
C ILE A 8 -2.34 -24.44 12.26
N SER A 9 -1.81 -25.62 11.93
CA SER A 9 -0.76 -26.29 12.70
C SER A 9 0.59 -25.99 12.05
N ILE A 10 1.53 -25.44 12.83
CA ILE A 10 2.89 -25.16 12.39
C ILE A 10 3.87 -25.80 13.35
N SER A 11 4.99 -26.30 12.82
CA SER A 11 6.12 -26.73 13.64
C SER A 11 7.02 -25.53 13.92
N LEU A 12 7.33 -25.30 15.20
CA LEU A 12 8.23 -24.23 15.64
C LEU A 12 9.36 -24.82 16.50
N PRO A 13 10.56 -24.21 16.49
CA PRO A 13 11.60 -24.54 17.45
C PRO A 13 11.10 -24.37 18.89
N GLU A 14 11.52 -25.28 19.77
CA GLU A 14 11.03 -25.35 21.14
C GLU A 14 11.40 -24.12 21.97
N ASP A 15 12.62 -23.61 21.78
CA ASP A 15 13.09 -22.37 22.42
C ASP A 15 12.23 -21.16 22.05
N LEU A 16 11.84 -21.05 20.77
CA LEU A 16 10.97 -19.98 20.30
C LEU A 16 9.57 -20.10 20.90
N LEU A 17 9.02 -21.31 20.97
CA LEU A 17 7.72 -21.53 21.57
C LEU A 17 7.71 -21.14 23.05
N LYS A 18 8.77 -21.50 23.78
CA LYS A 18 8.93 -21.13 25.19
C LYS A 18 9.00 -19.61 25.39
N SER A 19 9.80 -18.93 24.58
CA SER A 19 9.88 -17.45 24.62
C SER A 19 8.54 -16.78 24.33
N LEU A 20 7.75 -17.34 23.41
CA LEU A 20 6.42 -16.85 23.07
C LEU A 20 5.43 -17.06 24.23
N ASP A 21 5.52 -18.20 24.91
CA ASP A 21 4.69 -18.52 26.07
C ASP A 21 4.97 -17.60 27.25
N ASP A 22 6.24 -17.29 27.51
CA ASP A 22 6.63 -16.36 28.58
C ASP A 22 6.12 -14.93 28.27
N LEU A 23 6.28 -14.47 27.02
CA LEU A 23 5.72 -13.21 26.55
C LEU A 23 4.19 -13.14 26.67
N ALA A 24 3.51 -14.25 26.37
CA ALA A 24 2.06 -14.35 26.49
C ALA A 24 1.59 -14.23 27.94
N LYS A 25 2.31 -14.85 28.88
CA LYS A 25 2.04 -14.76 30.32
C LYS A 25 2.26 -13.34 30.84
N GLU A 26 3.38 -12.71 30.49
CA GLU A 26 3.71 -11.35 30.91
C GLU A 26 2.66 -10.34 30.44
N LYS A 27 2.29 -10.40 29.16
CA LYS A 27 1.33 -9.45 28.57
C LYS A 27 -0.13 -9.81 28.86
N LYS A 28 -0.42 -10.98 29.44
CA LYS A 28 -1.78 -11.54 29.63
C LYS A 28 -2.60 -11.59 28.33
N ILE A 29 -1.94 -11.92 27.23
CA ILE A 29 -2.54 -11.98 25.88
C ILE A 29 -2.44 -13.42 25.35
N SER A 30 -3.38 -13.83 24.49
CA SER A 30 -3.31 -15.13 23.83
C SER A 30 -2.13 -15.22 22.86
N ARG A 31 -1.49 -16.39 22.80
CA ARG A 31 -0.41 -16.72 21.84
C ARG A 31 -0.77 -16.32 20.41
N SER A 32 -2.00 -16.64 19.98
CA SER A 32 -2.48 -16.35 18.64
C SER A 32 -2.51 -14.86 18.32
N LYS A 33 -2.81 -14.00 19.30
CA LYS A 33 -2.82 -12.55 19.10
C LYS A 33 -1.41 -12.00 18.91
N ILE A 34 -0.44 -12.50 19.69
CA ILE A 34 0.97 -12.15 19.54
C ILE A 34 1.49 -12.59 18.16
N ILE A 35 1.17 -13.81 17.73
CA ILE A 35 1.56 -14.32 16.42
C ILE A 35 0.93 -13.49 15.30
N ALA A 36 -0.34 -13.11 15.43
CA ALA A 36 -1.03 -12.29 14.43
C ALA A 36 -0.38 -10.89 14.29
N GLU A 37 -0.07 -10.25 15.41
CA GLU A 37 0.59 -8.94 15.44
C GLU A 37 2.01 -9.01 14.83
N ALA A 38 2.79 -10.03 15.21
CA ALA A 38 4.11 -10.25 14.63
C ALA A 38 4.07 -10.53 13.12
N LEU A 39 3.06 -11.27 12.65
CA LEU A 39 2.85 -11.52 11.21
C LEU A 39 2.42 -10.24 10.48
N GLU A 40 1.57 -9.42 11.08
CA GLU A 40 1.14 -8.14 10.50
C GLU A 40 2.32 -7.18 10.34
N ASP A 41 3.16 -7.06 11.38
CA ASP A 41 4.37 -6.26 11.34
C ASP A 41 5.38 -6.79 10.32
N TYR A 42 5.62 -8.11 10.30
CA TYR A 42 6.55 -8.73 9.38
C TYR A 42 6.11 -8.55 7.92
N LEU A 43 4.84 -8.85 7.62
CA LEU A 43 4.27 -8.65 6.29
C LEU A 43 4.19 -7.18 5.92
N GLY A 44 3.94 -6.27 6.88
CA GLY A 44 3.95 -4.83 6.68
C GLY A 44 5.30 -4.33 6.17
N LYS A 45 6.40 -4.79 6.79
CA LYS A 45 7.78 -4.49 6.36
C LYS A 45 8.09 -5.02 4.96
N HIS A 46 7.55 -6.18 4.59
CA HIS A 46 7.75 -6.77 3.26
C HIS A 46 6.81 -6.22 2.18
N LYS A 47 5.68 -5.60 2.55
CA LYS A 47 4.75 -4.93 1.62
C LYS A 47 5.33 -3.62 1.06
N THR A 48 6.30 -3.00 1.72
CA THR A 48 6.97 -1.77 1.27
C THR A 48 7.78 -1.96 -0.03
N GLY A 49 7.89 -3.20 -0.55
CA GLY A 49 8.62 -3.55 -1.78
C GLY A 49 7.82 -3.47 -3.08
N LYS A 50 6.58 -2.96 -3.10
CA LYS A 50 5.91 -2.60 -4.34
C LYS A 50 5.41 -1.17 -4.23
N PRO A 51 6.13 -0.16 -4.76
CA PRO A 51 5.42 1.04 -5.18
C PRO A 51 4.30 0.57 -6.10
N GLU A 52 3.05 0.77 -5.68
CA GLU A 52 1.89 0.66 -6.57
C GLU A 52 2.23 1.48 -7.81
N LYS A 53 2.52 0.77 -8.92
CA LYS A 53 2.60 1.25 -10.29
C LYS A 53 2.63 2.78 -10.37
N TYR A 54 3.83 3.35 -10.40
CA TYR A 54 4.18 4.51 -11.22
C TYR A 54 2.94 5.18 -11.87
N GLN A 55 2.22 6.01 -11.11
CA GLN A 55 1.04 6.72 -11.59
C GLN A 55 1.47 7.96 -12.37
N TRP A 56 2.30 7.78 -13.41
CA TRP A 56 2.71 8.86 -14.32
C TRP A 56 1.57 9.31 -15.25
N LYS A 57 0.39 8.72 -15.14
CA LYS A 57 -0.81 9.27 -15.77
C LYS A 57 -1.37 10.40 -14.91
N THR A 58 -0.63 11.51 -14.89
CA THR A 58 -1.21 12.84 -14.75
C THR A 58 -2.48 12.88 -15.59
N ARG A 59 -3.65 13.03 -14.96
CA ARG A 59 -4.87 13.39 -15.66
C ARG A 59 -4.58 14.73 -16.33
N LYS A 60 -4.22 14.74 -17.61
CA LYS A 60 -4.22 15.98 -18.39
C LYS A 60 -5.66 16.44 -18.40
N THR A 61 -5.97 17.46 -17.62
CA THR A 61 -7.20 18.23 -17.79
C THR A 61 -7.22 18.68 -19.25
N LYS A 62 -8.16 18.15 -20.03
CA LYS A 62 -8.47 18.59 -21.39
C LYS A 62 -9.15 19.97 -21.34
N THR A 63 -8.51 20.96 -20.75
CA THR A 63 -9.04 22.32 -20.72
C THR A 63 -7.89 23.27 -20.55
N LEU A 64 -7.34 23.69 -21.68
CA LEU A 64 -7.08 25.09 -21.98
C LEU A 64 -6.94 25.12 -23.50
N LYS A 65 -8.01 25.57 -24.16
CA LYS A 65 -7.99 25.90 -25.58
C LYS A 65 -6.76 26.75 -25.78
N THR A 66 -5.74 26.24 -26.47
CA THR A 66 -4.69 27.10 -26.96
C THR A 66 -5.42 28.09 -27.84
N GLN A 67 -5.55 29.31 -27.35
CA GLN A 67 -6.05 30.43 -28.09
C GLN A 67 -5.03 30.61 -29.21
N THR A 68 -5.21 29.87 -30.30
CA THR A 68 -4.37 30.03 -31.48
C THR A 68 -4.43 31.51 -31.77
N PRO A 69 -3.31 32.25 -31.79
CA PRO A 69 -3.37 33.66 -32.06
C PRO A 69 -4.03 33.76 -33.43
N ARG A 70 -5.22 34.39 -33.49
CA ARG A 70 -5.93 34.64 -34.74
C ARG A 70 -4.91 35.35 -35.62
N ARG A 71 -4.39 34.63 -36.62
CA ARG A 71 -3.41 35.16 -37.56
C ARG A 71 -4.04 36.39 -38.19
N VAL A 72 -3.61 37.57 -37.76
CA VAL A 72 -4.09 38.83 -38.32
C VAL A 72 -3.67 38.82 -39.77
N LYS A 73 -4.63 38.64 -40.69
CA LYS A 73 -4.39 38.84 -42.12
C LYS A 73 -4.03 40.31 -42.30
N ARG A 74 -2.74 40.65 -42.29
CA ARG A 74 -2.28 41.93 -42.85
C ARG A 74 -2.71 41.94 -44.31
N GLY A 75 -3.70 42.77 -44.62
CA GLY A 75 -4.21 42.93 -45.97
C GLY A 75 -3.08 43.35 -46.89
N ILE A 76 -2.82 42.56 -47.92
CA ILE A 76 -1.97 43.00 -49.02
C ILE A 76 -2.80 44.00 -49.81
N ARG A 77 -2.43 45.27 -49.75
CA ARG A 77 -2.99 46.32 -50.60
C ARG A 77 -2.56 45.99 -52.03
N LYS A 78 -3.49 45.51 -52.86
CA LYS A 78 -3.24 45.43 -54.31
C LYS A 78 -3.14 46.86 -54.84
N ARG A 79 -2.07 47.09 -55.59
CA ARG A 79 -1.77 48.33 -56.31
C ARG A 79 -2.61 48.39 -57.58
#